data_AF-A0A7Y5ID81-F1
#
_entry.id   AF-A0A7Y5ID81-F1
#
_cell.length_a   1.000
_cell.length_b   1.000
_cell.length_c   1.000
_cell.angle_alpha   90.00
_cell.angle_beta   90.00
_cell.angle_gamma   90.00
#
_symmetry.space_group_name_H-M   'P 1'
#
loop_
_entity.id
_entity.type
_entity.pdbx_description
1 polymer ?
#
loop_
_entity_poly.entity_id
_entity_poly.type
_entity_poly.pdbx_seq_one_letter_code
_entity_poly.pdbx_strand_id
1 'polypeptide(L)'
;MGSSKIIMLSGVYLILGYYLVGFYQVERTNSHTVEAVANSVQAEQLARTGVNLSMTRLGEHLGSKSFSTQNASMSGGSISYVATAMSGNYSKVTSTATFNGRTITITAVMYHNGDRWVINRTYVTPTKENIS
;
A
#
# COMPACT_ATOMS: atom_id res chain seq x y z
N MET A 1 -19.73 -62.60 5.19
CA MET A 1 -18.84 -61.65 5.89
C MET A 1 -18.26 -60.65 4.88
N GLY A 2 -19.10 -59.78 4.29
CA GLY A 2 -18.69 -58.95 3.13
C GLY A 2 -19.01 -57.45 3.23
N SER A 3 -19.66 -56.98 4.28
CA SER A 3 -20.13 -55.59 4.41
C SER A 3 -19.19 -54.68 5.20
N SER A 4 -18.24 -55.23 5.97
CA SER A 4 -17.36 -54.44 6.84
C SER A 4 -16.20 -53.73 6.14
N LYS A 5 -15.84 -54.13 4.90
CA LYS A 5 -14.74 -53.50 4.15
C LYS A 5 -15.16 -52.22 3.40
N ILE A 6 -16.44 -52.10 3.03
CA ILE A 6 -16.95 -50.95 2.26
C ILE A 6 -17.07 -49.69 3.15
N ILE A 7 -17.41 -49.86 4.43
CA ILE A 7 -17.58 -48.74 5.37
C ILE A 7 -16.23 -48.16 5.79
N MET A 8 -15.17 -48.98 5.91
CA MET A 8 -13.82 -48.46 6.19
C MET A 8 -13.23 -47.70 5.00
N LEU A 9 -13.46 -48.17 3.76
CA LEU A 9 -12.95 -47.48 2.57
C LEU A 9 -13.61 -46.09 2.41
N SER A 10 -14.92 -45.97 2.64
CA SER A 10 -15.62 -44.68 2.48
C SER A 10 -15.23 -43.63 3.54
N GLY A 11 -14.93 -44.06 4.77
CA GLY A 11 -14.45 -43.16 5.84
C GLY A 11 -13.07 -42.56 5.55
N VAL A 12 -12.16 -43.34 4.96
CA VAL A 12 -10.81 -42.87 4.60
C VAL A 12 -10.86 -41.85 3.45
N TYR A 13 -11.74 -42.05 2.46
CA TYR A 13 -11.94 -41.08 1.38
C TYR A 13 -12.55 -39.75 1.85
N LEU A 14 -13.48 -39.78 2.80
CA LEU A 14 -14.05 -38.56 3.39
C LEU A 14 -13.00 -37.74 4.15
N ILE A 15 -12.14 -38.40 4.94
CA ILE A 15 -11.08 -37.71 5.69
C ILE A 15 -10.04 -37.12 4.74
N LEU A 16 -9.58 -37.87 3.73
CA LEU A 16 -8.63 -37.37 2.72
C LEU A 16 -9.19 -36.20 1.90
N GLY A 17 -10.49 -36.24 1.56
CA GLY A 17 -11.18 -35.14 0.86
C GLY A 17 -11.25 -33.85 1.70
N TYR A 18 -11.55 -33.96 3.01
CA TYR A 18 -11.56 -32.82 3.92
C TYR A 18 -10.17 -32.21 4.13
N TYR A 19 -9.12 -33.03 4.21
CA TYR A 19 -7.75 -32.53 4.30
C TYR A 19 -7.33 -31.77 3.04
N LEU A 20 -7.64 -32.28 1.84
CA LEU A 20 -7.34 -31.59 0.58
C LEU A 20 -8.09 -30.25 0.46
N VAL A 21 -9.40 -30.21 0.77
CA VAL A 21 -10.19 -28.97 0.69
C VAL A 21 -9.72 -27.93 1.71
N GLY A 22 -9.32 -28.34 2.91
CA GLY A 22 -8.75 -27.45 3.94
C GLY A 22 -7.42 -26.82 3.51
N PHE A 23 -6.52 -27.58 2.88
CA PHE A 23 -5.25 -27.04 2.39
C PHE A 23 -5.45 -26.08 1.19
N TYR A 24 -6.35 -26.38 0.26
CA TYR A 24 -6.64 -25.46 -0.86
C TYR A 24 -7.28 -24.15 -0.41
N GLN A 25 -8.13 -24.17 0.64
CA GLN A 25 -8.71 -22.95 1.19
C GLN A 25 -7.66 -22.12 1.94
N VAL A 26 -6.79 -22.76 2.73
CA VAL A 26 -5.70 -22.06 3.44
C VAL A 26 -4.65 -21.49 2.47
N GLU A 27 -4.30 -22.20 1.40
CA GLU A 27 -3.40 -21.69 0.36
C GLU A 27 -3.99 -20.48 -0.38
N ARG A 28 -5.28 -20.49 -0.71
CA ARG A 28 -5.94 -19.34 -1.35
C ARG A 28 -6.05 -18.15 -0.39
N THR A 29 -6.44 -18.37 0.86
CA THR A 29 -6.51 -17.30 1.87
C THR A 29 -5.13 -16.70 2.14
N ASN A 30 -4.08 -17.53 2.24
CA ASN A 30 -2.72 -17.04 2.40
C ASN A 30 -2.23 -16.31 1.14
N SER A 31 -2.54 -16.82 -0.06
CA SER A 31 -2.17 -16.17 -1.31
C SER A 31 -2.84 -14.81 -1.47
N HIS A 32 -4.14 -14.70 -1.20
CA HIS A 32 -4.87 -13.43 -1.22
C HIS A 32 -4.37 -12.43 -0.16
N THR A 33 -3.97 -12.91 1.02
CA THR A 33 -3.39 -12.07 2.07
C THR A 33 -2.01 -11.55 1.64
N VAL A 34 -1.18 -12.40 1.04
CA VAL A 34 0.15 -12.02 0.53
C VAL A 34 0.03 -11.06 -0.65
N GLU A 35 -0.91 -11.28 -1.57
CA GLU A 35 -1.22 -10.36 -2.67
C GLU A 35 -1.72 -9.00 -2.16
N ALA A 36 -2.61 -8.99 -1.17
CA ALA A 36 -3.10 -7.77 -0.54
C ALA A 36 -1.97 -6.97 0.12
N VAL A 37 -1.08 -7.64 0.85
CA VAL A 37 0.11 -7.03 1.46
C VAL A 37 1.06 -6.52 0.39
N ALA A 38 1.35 -7.31 -0.64
CA ALA A 38 2.23 -6.91 -1.74
C ALA A 38 1.68 -5.68 -2.50
N ASN A 39 0.37 -5.63 -2.76
CA ASN A 39 -0.28 -4.48 -3.38
C ASN A 39 -0.24 -3.24 -2.46
N SER A 40 -0.40 -3.43 -1.14
CA SER A 40 -0.28 -2.35 -0.14
C SER A 40 1.14 -1.79 -0.09
N VAL A 41 2.17 -2.66 -0.08
CA VAL A 41 3.57 -2.25 -0.12
C VAL A 41 3.89 -1.48 -1.41
N GLN A 42 3.38 -1.94 -2.55
CA GLN A 42 3.55 -1.22 -3.82
C GLN A 42 2.87 0.15 -3.81
N ALA A 43 1.64 0.24 -3.30
CA ALA A 43 0.95 1.52 -3.12
C ALA A 43 1.72 2.46 -2.17
N GLU A 44 2.30 1.93 -1.08
CA GLU A 44 3.12 2.71 -0.16
C GLU A 44 4.41 3.21 -0.83
N GLN A 45 5.11 2.36 -1.58
CA GLN A 45 6.31 2.74 -2.34
C GLN A 45 5.99 3.86 -3.33
N LEU A 46 4.87 3.76 -4.05
CA LEU A 46 4.40 4.80 -4.95
C LEU A 46 4.10 6.11 -4.23
N ALA A 47 3.44 6.06 -3.07
CA ALA A 47 3.19 7.24 -2.25
C ALA A 47 4.50 7.88 -1.73
N ARG A 48 5.50 7.06 -1.37
CA ARG A 48 6.85 7.54 -1.01
C ARG A 48 7.54 8.20 -2.20
N THR A 49 7.37 7.67 -3.40
CA THR A 49 7.87 8.31 -4.62
C THR A 49 7.20 9.67 -4.84
N GLY A 50 5.89 9.80 -4.62
CA GLY A 50 5.20 11.09 -4.71
C GLY A 50 5.72 12.12 -3.70
N VAL A 51 6.09 11.70 -2.48
CA VAL A 51 6.78 12.56 -1.50
C VAL A 51 8.13 13.03 -2.04
N ASN A 52 8.93 12.14 -2.63
CA ASN A 52 10.23 12.52 -3.21
C ASN A 52 10.07 13.47 -4.42
N LEU A 53 9.10 13.23 -5.30
CA LEU A 53 8.79 14.13 -6.41
C LEU A 53 8.37 15.52 -5.92
N SER A 54 7.62 15.57 -4.82
CA SER A 54 7.23 16.83 -4.18
C SER A 54 8.44 17.63 -3.70
N MET A 55 9.48 16.95 -3.19
CA MET A 55 10.72 17.58 -2.73
C MET A 55 11.49 18.21 -3.90
N THR A 56 11.58 17.51 -5.05
CA THR A 56 12.17 18.06 -6.27
C THR A 56 11.44 19.32 -6.72
N ARG A 57 10.10 19.27 -6.75
CA ARG A 57 9.29 20.39 -7.21
C ARG A 57 9.31 21.60 -6.27
N LEU A 58 9.39 21.36 -4.96
CA LEU A 58 9.64 22.43 -3.99
C LEU A 58 11.04 23.05 -4.17
N GLY A 59 12.01 22.29 -4.67
CA GLY A 59 13.35 22.78 -5.01
C GLY A 59 13.43 23.60 -6.31
N GLU A 60 12.61 23.26 -7.31
CA GLU A 60 12.54 24.00 -8.59
C GLU A 60 12.13 25.47 -8.42
N HIS A 61 11.30 25.74 -7.42
CA HIS A 61 10.84 27.09 -7.09
C HIS A 61 11.43 27.53 -5.75
N LEU A 62 12.66 28.05 -5.79
CA LEU A 62 13.34 28.62 -4.63
C LEU A 62 12.41 29.60 -3.88
N GLY A 63 12.07 29.26 -2.64
CA GLY A 63 11.16 30.04 -1.78
C GLY A 63 9.68 29.62 -1.81
N SER A 64 9.26 28.78 -2.75
CA SER A 64 7.90 28.24 -2.75
C SER A 64 7.75 27.16 -1.67
N LYS A 65 6.70 27.30 -0.86
CA LYS A 65 6.35 26.35 0.22
C LYS A 65 5.11 25.52 -0.12
N SER A 66 4.57 25.68 -1.33
CA SER A 66 3.32 25.05 -1.75
C SER A 66 3.22 24.94 -3.27
N PHE A 67 2.46 23.97 -3.73
CA PHE A 67 2.05 23.85 -5.12
C PHE A 67 0.70 23.14 -5.20
N SER A 68 -0.03 23.36 -6.29
CA SER A 68 -1.31 22.68 -6.57
C SER A 68 -1.11 21.20 -6.86
N THR A 69 -2.14 20.38 -6.65
CA THR A 69 -2.09 18.94 -6.87
C THR A 69 -1.46 18.57 -8.21
N GLN A 70 -0.48 17.68 -8.16
CA GLN A 70 0.20 17.09 -9.29
C GLN A 70 -0.14 15.61 -9.35
N ASN A 71 -0.21 15.08 -10.57
CA ASN A 71 -0.47 13.67 -10.79
C ASN A 71 0.70 13.05 -11.55
N ALA A 72 1.04 11.82 -11.20
CA ALA A 72 2.02 11.00 -11.90
C ALA A 72 1.51 9.56 -11.98
N SER A 73 1.87 8.86 -13.04
CA SER A 73 1.59 7.44 -13.19
C SER A 73 2.91 6.71 -13.37
N MET A 74 3.12 5.64 -12.61
CA MET A 74 4.33 4.83 -12.70
C MET A 74 4.05 3.41 -12.23
N SER A 75 4.72 2.45 -12.86
CA SER A 75 4.61 1.02 -12.55
C SER A 75 3.16 0.50 -12.52
N GLY A 76 2.28 1.02 -13.37
CA GLY A 76 0.86 0.63 -13.42
C GLY A 76 -0.03 1.21 -12.31
N GLY A 77 0.54 1.99 -11.39
CA GLY A 77 -0.19 2.73 -10.36
C GLY A 77 -0.31 4.22 -10.66
N SER A 78 -1.18 4.90 -9.91
CA SER A 78 -1.37 6.35 -9.96
C SER A 78 -0.93 7.00 -8.66
N ILE A 79 -0.39 8.21 -8.76
CA ILE A 79 0.07 9.03 -7.63
C ILE A 79 -0.51 10.42 -7.81
N SER A 80 -1.05 10.97 -6.74
CA SER A 80 -1.46 12.36 -6.62
C SER A 80 -0.73 12.98 -5.44
N TYR A 81 -0.07 14.13 -5.63
CA TYR A 81 0.71 14.76 -4.58
C TYR A 81 0.55 16.28 -4.58
N VAL A 82 0.56 16.88 -3.40
CA VAL A 82 0.31 18.30 -3.18
C VAL A 82 1.20 18.80 -2.04
N ALA A 83 1.64 20.05 -2.12
CA ALA A 83 2.36 20.73 -1.04
C ALA A 83 1.56 21.94 -0.54
N THR A 84 1.43 22.07 0.77
CA THR A 84 0.77 23.19 1.43
C THR A 84 1.75 23.88 2.36
N ALA A 85 1.83 25.21 2.29
CA ALA A 85 2.72 25.98 3.13
C ALA A 85 2.35 25.81 4.62
N MET A 86 3.37 25.70 5.47
CA MET A 86 3.23 25.76 6.92
C MET A 86 3.98 26.97 7.49
N SER A 87 3.79 27.25 8.77
CA SER A 87 4.55 28.28 9.48
C SER A 87 6.05 28.05 9.40
N GLY A 88 6.84 29.11 9.30
CA GLY A 88 8.30 29.02 9.23
C GLY A 88 8.80 28.40 7.92
N ASN A 89 9.88 27.64 7.96
CA ASN A 89 10.49 27.00 6.80
C ASN A 89 9.91 25.62 6.51
N TYR A 90 8.64 25.39 6.84
CA TYR A 90 8.01 24.08 6.71
C TYR A 90 6.97 24.05 5.58
N SER A 91 6.83 22.87 4.97
CA SER A 91 5.78 22.56 4.01
C SER A 91 5.19 21.19 4.33
N LYS A 92 3.86 21.06 4.25
CA LYS A 92 3.16 19.79 4.37
C LYS A 92 2.93 19.22 2.99
N VAL A 93 3.55 18.09 2.72
CA VAL A 93 3.33 17.30 1.51
C VAL A 93 2.35 16.19 1.82
N THR A 94 1.34 16.03 0.97
CA THR A 94 0.44 14.86 1.00
C THR A 94 0.55 14.16 -0.33
N SER A 95 0.91 12.88 -0.31
CA SER A 95 0.94 12.02 -1.48
C SER A 95 0.00 10.84 -1.28
N THR A 96 -0.93 10.68 -2.20
CA THR A 96 -1.86 9.55 -2.27
C THR A 96 -1.52 8.73 -3.49
N ALA A 97 -1.29 7.44 -3.32
CA ALA A 97 -1.06 6.53 -4.42
C ALA A 97 -2.05 5.38 -4.42
N THR A 98 -2.42 4.93 -5.61
CA THR A 98 -3.31 3.79 -5.81
C THR A 98 -2.64 2.76 -6.70
N PHE A 99 -2.64 1.50 -6.26
CA PHE A 99 -2.14 0.36 -7.01
C PHE A 99 -3.04 -0.85 -6.80
N ASN A 100 -3.53 -1.46 -7.89
CA ASN A 100 -4.43 -2.62 -7.86
C ASN A 100 -5.60 -2.46 -6.86
N GLY A 101 -6.24 -1.29 -6.84
CA GLY A 101 -7.37 -0.99 -5.96
C GLY A 101 -7.01 -0.69 -4.50
N ARG A 102 -5.73 -0.74 -4.12
CA ARG A 102 -5.24 -0.31 -2.80
C ARG A 102 -4.75 1.11 -2.85
N THR A 103 -5.30 1.96 -1.99
CA THR A 103 -4.94 3.39 -1.91
C THR A 103 -4.23 3.68 -0.60
N ILE A 104 -3.01 4.23 -0.66
CA ILE A 104 -2.23 4.64 0.51
C ILE A 104 -1.98 6.14 0.43
N THR A 105 -2.14 6.82 1.57
CA THR A 105 -1.81 8.23 1.71
C THR A 105 -0.67 8.41 2.71
N ILE A 106 0.37 9.11 2.27
CA ILE A 106 1.50 9.52 3.08
C ILE A 106 1.48 11.04 3.21
N THR A 107 1.55 11.52 4.44
CA THR A 107 1.77 12.93 4.73
C THR A 107 3.18 13.12 5.26
N ALA A 108 3.96 13.97 4.62
CA ALA A 108 5.30 14.34 5.06
C ALA A 108 5.35 15.83 5.43
N VAL A 109 6.06 16.15 6.50
CA VAL A 109 6.45 17.52 6.82
C VAL A 109 7.88 17.71 6.33
N MET A 110 8.07 18.64 5.42
CA MET A 110 9.37 19.02 4.88
C MET A 110 9.85 20.32 5.52
N TYR A 111 11.16 20.46 5.67
CA TYR A 111 11.83 21.64 6.19
C TYR A 111 12.82 22.16 5.14
N HIS A 112 12.85 23.47 4.92
CA HIS A 112 13.85 24.12 4.08
C HIS A 112 15.04 24.55 4.94
N ASN A 113 16.21 23.97 4.70
CA ASN A 113 17.41 24.23 5.50
C ASN A 113 18.25 25.42 5.00
N GLY A 114 17.79 26.14 3.98
CA GLY A 114 18.50 27.26 3.34
C GLY A 114 19.03 26.92 1.95
N ASP A 115 19.31 25.65 1.69
CA ASP A 115 19.85 25.16 0.41
C ASP A 115 18.88 24.20 -0.28
N ARG A 116 18.21 23.34 0.49
CA ARG A 116 17.27 22.35 -0.03
C ARG A 116 16.14 22.05 0.94
N TRP A 117 15.07 21.50 0.40
CA TRP A 117 14.03 20.86 1.19
C TRP A 117 14.52 19.50 1.70
N VAL A 118 14.16 19.14 2.93
CA VAL A 118 14.44 17.82 3.52
C VAL A 118 13.20 17.30 4.23
N ILE A 119 13.03 15.98 4.27
CA ILE A 119 11.95 15.36 5.03
C ILE A 119 12.28 15.45 6.53
N ASN A 120 11.44 16.17 7.28
CA ASN A 120 11.56 16.25 8.73
C ASN A 120 10.77 15.14 9.43
N ARG A 121 9.56 14.82 8.91
CA ARG A 121 8.71 13.76 9.47
C ARG A 121 7.80 13.18 8.42
N THR A 122 7.48 11.89 8.54
CA THR A 122 6.54 11.17 7.66
C THR A 122 5.49 10.44 8.48
N TYR A 123 4.25 10.53 8.04
CA TYR A 123 3.10 9.84 8.59
C TYR A 123 2.48 9.00 7.48
N VAL A 124 2.38 7.70 7.70
CA VAL A 124 1.69 6.79 6.79
C VAL A 124 0.33 6.51 7.40
N THR A 125 -0.73 6.87 6.69
CA THR A 125 -2.08 6.49 7.08
C THR A 125 -2.40 5.17 6.39
N PRO A 126 -2.43 4.03 7.10
CA PRO A 126 -2.81 2.77 6.51
C PRO A 126 -4.27 2.85 6.03
N THR A 127 -4.54 2.29 4.85
CA THR A 127 -5.91 2.16 4.35
C THR A 127 -6.71 1.30 5.31
N LYS A 128 -7.92 1.73 5.68
CA LYS A 128 -8.88 0.83 6.33
C LYS A 128 -9.17 -0.31 5.35
N GLU A 129 -8.71 -1.52 5.66
CA GLU A 129 -9.22 -2.71 4.99
C GLU A 129 -10.68 -2.86 5.40
N ASN A 130 -11.62 -2.58 4.48
CA ASN A 130 -12.97 -3.10 4.63
C ASN A 130 -12.88 -4.60 4.39
N ILE A 131 -12.67 -5.34 5.47
CA ILE A 131 -12.92 -6.77 5.52
C ILE A 131 -14.44 -6.90 5.60
N SER A 132 -15.08 -7.05 4.43
CA SER A 132 -16.49 -7.42 4.32
C SER A 132 -16.63 -8.93 4.30
#